data_AF-A0A2J0MXW6-F1
#
_entry.id   AF-A0A2J0MXW6-F1
#
_cell.length_a   1.000
_cell.length_b   1.000
_cell.length_c   1.000
_cell.angle_alpha   90.00
_cell.angle_beta   90.00
_cell.angle_gamma   90.00
#
_symmetry.space_group_name_H-M   'P 1'
#
loop_
_entity.id
_entity.type
_entity.pdbx_description
1 polymer ?
#
loop_
_entity_poly.entity_id
_entity_poly.type
_entity_poly.pdbx_seq_one_letter_code
_entity_poly.pdbx_strand_id
1 'polypeptide(L)'
;MTVQKLILNEEALAKLGLGERAVYLIEYDLHSEQKIRKNLISKEEKKQLIERNKLAREFRNKLLFTLKFHLRATQHLESCWIIDESRLELAIDELEQFKAEMSSKGFKNVDERLRIIPILSTVEGIQNYEDKKTEFLLDFAMEHIQYLEKAEKKRRIPNGTMWRCKKAYEIVSELMGELKGHNRYRELIDTVEVLDHLIGKVETILKREKNLE
;
A
#
# COMPACT_ATOMS: atom_id res chain seq x y z
N MET A 1 -42.71 -9.48 24.00
CA MET A 1 -41.34 -9.99 23.79
C MET A 1 -40.40 -8.81 23.67
N THR A 2 -39.52 -8.63 24.64
CA THR A 2 -38.47 -7.61 24.60
C THR A 2 -37.33 -8.15 23.75
N VAL A 3 -37.05 -7.53 22.61
CA VAL A 3 -35.85 -7.81 21.82
C VAL A 3 -34.66 -7.32 22.65
N GLN A 4 -33.97 -8.23 23.34
CA GLN A 4 -32.65 -7.91 23.90
C GLN A 4 -31.75 -7.56 22.71
N LYS A 5 -31.31 -6.31 22.65
CA LYS A 5 -30.26 -5.90 21.71
C LYS A 5 -29.03 -6.75 22.02
N LEU A 6 -28.62 -7.59 21.08
CA LEU A 6 -27.37 -8.33 21.16
C LEU A 6 -26.25 -7.28 21.08
N ILE A 7 -25.66 -6.94 22.22
CA ILE A 7 -24.46 -6.12 22.27
C ILE A 7 -23.32 -7.09 21.97
N LEU A 8 -22.69 -6.95 20.80
CA LEU A 8 -21.48 -7.69 20.43
C LEU A 8 -20.32 -7.17 21.30
N ASN A 9 -20.23 -7.67 22.53
CA ASN A 9 -19.07 -7.46 23.40
C ASN A 9 -17.98 -8.50 23.08
N GLU A 10 -16.76 -8.28 23.57
CA GLU A 10 -15.60 -9.16 23.35
C GLU A 10 -15.92 -10.64 23.65
N GLU A 11 -16.65 -10.89 24.74
CA GLU A 11 -17.04 -12.25 25.13
C GLU A 11 -18.02 -12.91 24.14
N ALA A 12 -18.92 -12.14 23.53
CA ALA A 12 -19.80 -12.62 22.47
C ALA A 12 -19.06 -12.82 21.14
N LEU A 13 -18.09 -11.97 20.82
CA LEU A 13 -17.22 -12.12 19.64
C LEU A 13 -16.35 -13.38 19.76
N ALA A 14 -15.74 -13.61 20.92
CA ALA A 14 -14.95 -14.80 21.20
C ALA A 14 -15.78 -16.09 21.08
N LYS A 15 -17.02 -16.10 21.59
CA LYS A 15 -17.95 -17.23 21.44
C LYS A 15 -18.32 -17.54 19.98
N LEU A 16 -18.21 -16.54 19.09
CA LEU A 16 -18.43 -16.68 17.65
C LEU A 16 -17.13 -16.95 16.86
N GLY A 17 -15.98 -17.08 17.54
CA GLY A 17 -14.67 -17.23 16.90
C GLY A 17 -14.18 -15.98 16.18
N LEU A 18 -14.81 -14.83 16.43
CA LEU A 18 -14.45 -13.54 15.86
C LEU A 18 -13.32 -12.90 16.66
N GLY A 19 -12.37 -12.29 15.96
CA GLY A 19 -11.30 -11.51 16.55
C GLY A 19 -11.83 -10.24 17.19
N GLU A 20 -11.12 -9.77 18.21
CA GLU A 20 -11.49 -8.58 19.01
C GLU A 20 -11.24 -7.26 18.27
N ARG A 21 -10.52 -7.31 17.13
CA ARG A 21 -10.10 -6.13 16.37
C ARG A 21 -10.71 -6.13 14.97
N ALA A 22 -11.30 -5.01 14.59
CA ALA A 22 -11.81 -4.78 13.24
C ALA A 22 -10.66 -4.42 12.29
N VAL A 23 -10.70 -4.98 11.08
CA VAL A 23 -9.83 -4.59 9.96
C VAL A 23 -10.70 -4.11 8.81
N TYR A 24 -10.17 -3.24 7.96
CA TYR A 24 -10.92 -2.64 6.87
C TYR A 24 -10.23 -2.92 5.54
N LEU A 25 -11.03 -3.37 4.57
CA LEU A 25 -10.58 -3.56 3.20
C LEU A 25 -10.79 -2.29 2.40
N ILE A 26 -9.72 -1.77 1.81
CA ILE A 26 -9.77 -0.79 0.74
C ILE A 26 -9.74 -1.55 -0.58
N GLU A 27 -10.82 -1.48 -1.33
CA GLU A 27 -10.94 -2.06 -2.66
C GLU A 27 -11.02 -0.95 -3.71
N TYR A 28 -10.33 -1.14 -4.83
CA TYR A 28 -10.44 -0.21 -5.96
C TYR A 28 -10.63 -0.91 -7.32
N ASP A 29 -11.52 -0.39 -8.17
CA ASP A 29 -11.66 -0.76 -9.58
C ASP A 29 -11.22 0.40 -10.48
N LEU A 30 -9.92 0.44 -10.71
CA LEU A 30 -9.29 1.28 -11.72
C LEU A 30 -8.86 0.38 -12.88
N HIS A 31 -9.52 0.50 -14.04
CA HIS A 31 -9.26 -0.35 -15.20
C HIS A 31 -7.79 -0.33 -15.65
N SER A 32 -7.25 -1.51 -15.94
CA SER A 32 -5.91 -1.68 -16.53
C SER A 32 -5.78 -0.98 -17.88
N GLU A 33 -4.55 -0.61 -18.27
CA GLU A 33 -4.31 0.02 -19.57
C GLU A 33 -4.88 -0.88 -20.69
N GLN A 34 -5.81 -0.33 -21.47
CA GLN A 34 -6.42 -1.07 -22.56
C GLN A 34 -5.44 -1.17 -23.73
N LYS A 35 -5.23 -2.38 -24.25
CA LYS A 35 -4.36 -2.61 -25.41
C LYS A 35 -4.95 -1.94 -26.64
N ILE A 36 -4.18 -1.05 -27.26
CA ILE A 36 -4.57 -0.39 -28.51
C ILE A 36 -4.46 -1.40 -29.66
N ARG A 37 -5.59 -1.84 -30.22
CA ARG A 37 -5.60 -2.67 -31.44
C ARG A 37 -5.15 -1.81 -32.63
N LYS A 38 -4.03 -2.20 -33.27
CA LYS A 38 -3.38 -1.40 -34.33
C LYS A 38 -4.27 -1.13 -35.56
N ASN A 39 -5.31 -1.95 -35.79
CA ASN A 39 -6.00 -2.01 -37.08
C ASN A 39 -7.49 -1.67 -37.01
N LEU A 40 -8.02 -1.20 -35.87
CA LEU A 40 -9.47 -1.14 -35.61
C LEU A 40 -9.96 0.18 -35.00
N ILE A 41 -9.11 1.20 -34.90
CA ILE A 41 -9.42 2.41 -34.13
C ILE A 41 -9.02 3.64 -34.95
N SER A 42 -9.94 4.60 -35.09
CA SER A 42 -9.65 5.88 -35.76
C SER A 42 -8.54 6.65 -35.02
N LYS A 43 -7.93 7.64 -35.69
CA LYS A 43 -6.86 8.45 -35.09
C LYS A 43 -7.33 9.16 -33.80
N GLU A 44 -8.58 9.60 -33.79
CA GLU A 44 -9.18 10.32 -32.67
C GLU A 44 -9.51 9.39 -31.49
N GLU A 45 -10.14 8.25 -31.74
CA GLU A 45 -10.42 7.25 -30.70
C GLU A 45 -9.11 6.71 -30.09
N LYS A 46 -8.05 6.55 -30.91
CA LYS A 46 -6.73 6.15 -30.41
C LYS A 46 -6.14 7.20 -29.48
N LYS A 47 -6.29 8.49 -29.80
CA LYS A 47 -5.82 9.59 -28.96
C LYS A 47 -6.57 9.63 -27.62
N GLN A 48 -7.91 9.52 -27.66
CA GLN A 48 -8.74 9.46 -26.46
C GLN A 48 -8.40 8.26 -25.57
N LEU A 49 -8.12 7.10 -26.16
CA LEU A 49 -7.72 5.90 -25.42
C LEU A 49 -6.35 6.07 -24.74
N ILE A 50 -5.38 6.70 -25.41
CA ILE A 50 -4.07 7.00 -24.83
C ILE A 50 -4.22 7.96 -23.65
N GLU A 51 -5.01 9.02 -23.79
CA GLU A 51 -5.26 9.99 -22.72
C GLU A 51 -5.95 9.33 -21.52
N ARG A 52 -6.95 8.48 -21.76
CA ARG A 52 -7.64 7.71 -20.71
C ARG A 52 -6.71 6.74 -19.99
N ASN A 53 -5.88 5.99 -20.73
CA ASN A 53 -4.89 5.08 -20.13
C ASN A 53 -3.87 5.84 -19.29
N LYS A 54 -3.38 6.99 -19.78
CA LYS A 54 -2.44 7.85 -19.04
C LYS A 54 -3.05 8.32 -17.73
N LEU A 55 -4.30 8.80 -17.77
CA LEU A 55 -5.02 9.30 -16.60
C LEU A 55 -5.30 8.18 -15.60
N ALA A 56 -5.76 7.01 -16.05
CA ALA A 56 -5.98 5.85 -15.18
C ALA A 56 -4.69 5.39 -14.50
N ARG A 57 -3.55 5.40 -15.22
CA ARG A 57 -2.24 5.08 -14.65
C ARG A 57 -1.80 6.11 -13.60
N GLU A 58 -2.02 7.39 -13.86
CA GLU A 58 -1.69 8.47 -12.92
C GLU A 58 -2.43 8.29 -11.60
N PHE A 59 -3.75 8.09 -11.65
CA PHE A 59 -4.54 7.80 -10.45
C PHE A 59 -4.11 6.50 -9.78
N ARG A 60 -3.92 5.39 -10.51
CA ARG A 60 -3.46 4.14 -9.88
C ARG A 60 -2.14 4.32 -9.14
N ASN A 61 -1.16 5.01 -9.75
CA ASN A 61 0.13 5.24 -9.11
C ASN A 61 0.00 6.12 -7.87
N LYS A 62 -0.86 7.14 -7.91
CA LYS A 62 -1.13 8.01 -6.77
C LYS A 62 -1.82 7.22 -5.64
N LEU A 63 -2.83 6.41 -5.96
CA LEU A 63 -3.52 5.56 -4.99
C LEU A 63 -2.58 4.56 -4.34
N LEU A 64 -1.76 3.84 -5.13
CA LEU A 64 -0.76 2.90 -4.62
C LEU A 64 0.26 3.60 -3.73
N PHE A 65 0.64 4.83 -4.06
CA PHE A 65 1.52 5.63 -3.22
C PHE A 65 0.86 5.98 -1.89
N THR A 66 -0.37 6.49 -1.90
CA THR A 66 -1.16 6.77 -0.69
C THR A 66 -1.32 5.52 0.18
N LEU A 67 -1.69 4.39 -0.42
CA LEU A 67 -1.85 3.11 0.28
C LEU A 67 -0.55 2.65 0.94
N LYS A 68 0.57 2.63 0.20
CA LYS A 68 1.86 2.18 0.73
C LYS A 68 2.45 3.14 1.77
N PHE A 69 2.42 4.45 1.51
CA PHE A 69 3.23 5.41 2.27
C PHE A 69 2.45 6.25 3.28
N HIS A 70 1.18 6.58 3.00
CA HIS A 70 0.37 7.42 3.89
C HIS A 70 -0.49 6.56 4.81
N LEU A 71 -1.27 5.65 4.22
CA LEU A 71 -2.16 4.75 4.95
C LEU A 71 -1.45 3.55 5.53
N ARG A 72 -0.29 3.18 4.95
CA ARG A 72 0.53 2.03 5.34
C ARG A 72 -0.27 0.73 5.33
N ALA A 73 -1.13 0.64 4.32
CA ALA A 73 -2.00 -0.50 4.11
C ALA A 73 -1.20 -1.73 3.67
N THR A 74 -1.69 -2.90 4.04
CA THR A 74 -1.14 -4.20 3.65
C THR A 74 -1.80 -4.66 2.37
N GLN A 75 -1.03 -5.03 1.36
CA GLN A 75 -1.62 -5.58 0.14
C GLN A 75 -2.15 -7.00 0.41
N HIS A 76 -3.41 -7.25 0.08
CA HIS A 76 -4.04 -8.57 0.18
C HIS A 76 -4.23 -9.22 -1.20
N LEU A 77 -4.76 -8.46 -2.15
CA LEU A 77 -4.88 -8.82 -3.57
C LEU A 77 -4.40 -7.65 -4.44
N GLU A 78 -4.35 -7.81 -5.75
CA GLU A 78 -3.88 -6.77 -6.69
C GLU A 78 -4.61 -5.42 -6.46
N SER A 79 -5.93 -5.47 -6.29
CA SER A 79 -6.80 -4.33 -6.10
C SER A 79 -7.39 -4.19 -4.69
N CYS A 80 -6.90 -4.96 -3.73
CA CYS A 80 -7.46 -5.00 -2.36
C CYS A 80 -6.36 -4.85 -1.31
N TRP A 81 -6.56 -3.94 -0.39
CA TRP A 81 -5.60 -3.54 0.63
C TRP A 81 -6.27 -3.53 2.00
N ILE A 82 -5.56 -3.90 3.06
CA ILE A 82 -6.11 -3.98 4.40
C ILE A 82 -5.45 -2.92 5.28
N ILE A 83 -6.26 -2.22 6.07
CA ILE A 83 -5.82 -1.31 7.12
C ILE A 83 -6.42 -1.72 8.47
N ASP A 84 -5.71 -1.36 9.53
CA ASP A 84 -6.21 -1.46 10.90
C ASP A 84 -7.13 -0.26 11.22
N GLU A 85 -7.97 -0.41 12.25
CA GLU A 85 -8.89 0.64 12.72
C GLU A 85 -8.19 1.98 13.01
N SER A 86 -6.96 1.94 13.51
CA SER A 86 -6.15 3.13 13.81
C SER A 86 -5.87 4.02 12.58
N ARG A 87 -6.08 3.51 11.36
CA ARG A 87 -5.88 4.23 10.11
C ARG A 87 -7.19 4.57 9.40
N LEU A 88 -8.35 4.20 9.96
CA LEU A 88 -9.64 4.34 9.29
C LEU A 88 -9.98 5.79 8.98
N GLU A 89 -9.87 6.71 9.95
CA GLU A 89 -10.19 8.13 9.74
C GLU A 89 -9.32 8.75 8.65
N LEU A 90 -8.01 8.52 8.72
CA LEU A 90 -7.07 8.98 7.70
C LEU A 90 -7.39 8.39 6.32
N ALA A 91 -7.78 7.11 6.25
CA ALA A 91 -8.18 6.47 5.00
C ALA A 91 -9.46 7.07 4.44
N ILE A 92 -10.46 7.36 5.27
CA ILE A 92 -11.69 8.04 4.83
C ILE A 92 -11.32 9.39 4.20
N ASP A 93 -10.54 10.22 4.88
CA ASP A 93 -10.17 11.55 4.39
C ASP A 93 -9.38 11.49 3.07
N GLU A 94 -8.35 10.65 3.01
CA GLU A 94 -7.50 10.49 1.83
C GLU A 94 -8.29 9.94 0.63
N LEU A 95 -9.16 8.94 0.86
CA LEU A 95 -9.94 8.35 -0.22
C LEU A 95 -11.06 9.29 -0.69
N GLU A 96 -11.73 10.05 0.19
CA GLU A 96 -12.72 11.05 -0.24
C GLU A 96 -12.10 12.16 -1.07
N GLN A 97 -10.90 12.64 -0.70
CA GLN A 97 -10.14 13.59 -1.53
C GLN A 97 -9.79 12.97 -2.89
N PHE A 98 -9.35 11.72 -2.89
CA PHE A 98 -9.01 10.99 -4.11
C PHE A 98 -10.23 10.79 -5.03
N LYS A 99 -11.39 10.47 -4.45
CA LYS A 99 -12.66 10.34 -5.19
C LYS A 99 -13.11 11.67 -5.80
N ALA A 100 -12.97 12.77 -5.06
CA ALA A 100 -13.28 14.10 -5.56
C ALA A 100 -12.38 14.48 -6.75
N GLU A 101 -11.08 14.19 -6.67
CA GLU A 101 -10.14 14.43 -7.75
C GLU A 101 -10.48 13.58 -8.99
N MET A 102 -10.75 12.28 -8.81
CA MET A 102 -11.20 11.40 -9.89
C MET A 102 -12.47 11.92 -10.56
N SER A 103 -13.47 12.32 -9.77
CA SER A 103 -14.73 12.88 -10.27
C SER A 103 -14.48 14.14 -11.10
N SER A 104 -13.59 15.03 -10.64
CA SER A 104 -13.21 16.26 -11.36
C SER A 104 -12.53 15.98 -12.70
N LYS A 105 -11.90 14.82 -12.85
CA LYS A 105 -11.25 14.35 -14.09
C LYS A 105 -12.17 13.50 -14.98
N GLY A 106 -13.46 13.40 -14.65
CA GLY A 106 -14.48 12.77 -15.50
C GLY A 106 -14.68 11.28 -15.26
N PHE A 107 -14.14 10.70 -14.18
CA PHE A 107 -14.50 9.33 -13.80
C PHE A 107 -15.94 9.29 -13.29
N LYS A 108 -16.69 8.28 -13.73
CA LYS A 108 -18.08 8.02 -13.30
C LYS A 108 -18.11 6.92 -12.24
N ASN A 109 -19.12 6.97 -11.37
CA ASN A 109 -19.38 6.01 -10.29
C ASN A 109 -18.15 5.79 -9.40
N VAL A 110 -17.52 6.90 -8.96
CA VAL A 110 -16.25 6.82 -8.25
C VAL A 110 -16.41 6.10 -6.89
N ASP A 111 -17.55 6.24 -6.23
CA ASP A 111 -17.87 5.51 -5.00
C ASP A 111 -17.95 4.00 -5.19
N GLU A 112 -18.38 3.51 -6.36
CA GLU A 112 -18.36 2.07 -6.66
C GLU A 112 -16.95 1.57 -6.96
N ARG A 113 -16.07 2.47 -7.41
CA ARG A 113 -14.69 2.18 -7.82
C ARG A 113 -13.68 2.27 -6.70
N LEU A 114 -14.02 2.85 -5.56
CA LEU A 114 -13.10 2.99 -4.43
C LEU A 114 -13.89 2.92 -3.14
N ARG A 115 -13.73 1.83 -2.40
CA ARG A 115 -14.57 1.47 -1.27
C ARG A 115 -13.74 1.09 -0.05
N ILE A 116 -14.22 1.46 1.13
CA ILE A 116 -13.76 0.93 2.41
C ILE A 116 -14.84 -0.02 2.93
N ILE A 117 -14.48 -1.26 3.21
CA ILE A 117 -15.39 -2.32 3.65
C ILE A 117 -14.91 -2.84 5.00
N PRO A 118 -15.71 -2.73 6.07
CA PRO A 118 -15.35 -3.31 7.37
C PRO A 118 -15.39 -4.84 7.29
N ILE A 119 -14.37 -5.50 7.83
CA ILE A 119 -14.30 -6.97 7.93
C ILE A 119 -14.33 -7.35 9.40
N LEU A 120 -15.36 -8.11 9.78
CA LEU A 120 -15.36 -8.90 11.00
C LEU A 120 -14.56 -10.18 10.74
N SER A 121 -13.31 -10.20 11.18
CA SER A 121 -12.41 -11.34 10.97
C SER A 121 -12.51 -12.34 12.11
N THR A 122 -12.29 -13.63 11.81
CA THR A 122 -12.05 -14.65 12.84
C THR A 122 -10.63 -14.54 13.40
N VAL A 123 -10.32 -15.26 14.48
CA VAL A 123 -8.94 -15.37 14.98
C VAL A 123 -7.99 -15.87 13.87
N GLU A 124 -8.42 -16.87 13.09
CA GLU A 124 -7.68 -17.39 11.93
C GLU A 124 -7.54 -16.32 10.83
N GLY A 125 -8.57 -15.51 10.61
CA GLY A 125 -8.53 -14.39 9.66
C GLY A 125 -7.51 -13.32 10.05
N ILE A 126 -7.39 -13.02 11.35
CA ILE A 126 -6.36 -12.10 11.86
C ILE A 126 -4.96 -12.68 11.71
N GLN A 127 -4.75 -13.98 11.96
CA GLN A 127 -3.47 -14.63 11.70
C GLN A 127 -3.07 -14.57 10.22
N ASN A 128 -4.00 -14.86 9.31
CA ASN A 128 -3.78 -14.72 7.87
C ASN A 128 -3.46 -13.26 7.48
N TYR A 129 -4.11 -12.29 8.12
CA TYR A 129 -3.75 -10.88 7.94
C TYR A 129 -2.31 -10.58 8.39
N GLU A 130 -1.87 -11.09 9.54
CA GLU A 130 -0.50 -10.93 10.02
C GLU A 130 0.53 -11.62 9.10
N ASP A 131 0.19 -12.79 8.54
CA ASP A 131 0.98 -13.47 7.49
C ASP A 131 1.14 -12.57 6.25
N LYS A 132 0.02 -12.04 5.74
CA LYS A 132 -0.01 -11.15 4.57
C LYS A 132 0.72 -9.84 4.82
N LYS A 133 0.62 -9.29 6.03
CA LYS A 133 1.36 -8.11 6.47
C LYS A 133 2.85 -8.38 6.43
N THR A 134 3.28 -9.53 6.93
CA THR A 134 4.68 -9.94 6.89
C THR A 134 5.19 -10.10 5.46
N GLU A 135 4.47 -10.82 4.60
CA GLU A 135 4.80 -10.98 3.17
C GLU A 135 4.94 -9.62 2.47
N PHE A 136 3.95 -8.75 2.64
CA PHE A 136 3.96 -7.42 2.05
C PHE A 136 5.15 -6.58 2.52
N LEU A 137 5.44 -6.57 3.83
CA LEU A 137 6.54 -5.78 4.38
C LEU A 137 7.91 -6.24 3.85
N LEU A 138 8.10 -7.55 3.71
CA LEU A 138 9.30 -8.12 3.11
C LEU A 138 9.43 -7.71 1.63
N ASP A 139 8.38 -7.91 0.83
CA ASP A 139 8.38 -7.52 -0.59
C ASP A 139 8.60 -6.00 -0.75
N PHE A 140 7.95 -5.21 0.10
CA PHE A 140 8.08 -3.76 0.10
C PHE A 140 9.50 -3.31 0.46
N ALA A 141 10.13 -3.92 1.48
CA ALA A 141 11.52 -3.63 1.81
C ALA A 141 12.49 -4.07 0.69
N MET A 142 12.28 -5.25 0.12
CA MET A 142 13.08 -5.79 -0.97
C MET A 142 13.01 -4.95 -2.24
N GLU A 143 11.84 -4.40 -2.59
CA GLU A 143 11.69 -3.42 -3.68
C GLU A 143 12.68 -2.25 -3.52
N HIS A 144 12.82 -1.74 -2.29
CA HIS A 144 13.67 -0.59 -2.00
C HIS A 144 15.16 -0.96 -1.88
N ILE A 145 15.48 -2.15 -1.36
CA ILE A 145 16.84 -2.70 -1.38
C ILE A 145 17.35 -2.76 -2.82
N GLN A 146 16.56 -3.26 -3.77
CA GLN A 146 16.95 -3.32 -5.18
C GLN A 146 17.26 -1.93 -5.78
N TYR A 147 16.51 -0.90 -5.40
CA TYR A 147 16.80 0.47 -5.82
C TYR A 147 18.15 0.96 -5.27
N LEU A 148 18.45 0.66 -4.00
CA LEU A 148 19.70 1.05 -3.34
C LEU A 148 20.92 0.29 -3.86
N GLU A 149 20.83 -1.02 -4.10
CA GLU A 149 21.91 -1.80 -4.71
C GLU A 149 22.27 -1.28 -6.11
N LYS A 150 21.24 -0.91 -6.89
CA LYS A 150 21.44 -0.29 -8.20
C LYS A 150 22.07 1.10 -8.06
N ALA A 151 21.67 1.87 -7.05
CA ALA A 151 22.24 3.18 -6.77
C ALA A 151 23.71 3.09 -6.36
N GLU A 152 24.07 2.11 -5.52
CA GLU A 152 25.43 1.86 -5.09
C GLU A 152 26.35 1.59 -6.29
N LYS A 153 25.94 0.69 -7.19
CA LYS A 153 26.68 0.36 -8.42
C LYS A 153 26.82 1.54 -9.37
N LYS A 154 25.76 2.33 -9.52
CA LYS A 154 25.73 3.49 -10.44
C LYS A 154 26.25 4.77 -9.81
N ARG A 155 26.51 4.75 -8.51
CA ARG A 155 26.85 5.89 -7.65
C ARG A 155 25.89 7.07 -7.76
N ARG A 156 24.65 6.82 -8.19
CA ARG A 156 23.64 7.87 -8.35
C ARG A 156 22.26 7.33 -8.07
N ILE A 157 21.42 8.16 -7.47
CA ILE A 157 20.01 7.88 -7.22
C ILE A 157 19.22 9.18 -7.27
N PRO A 158 18.02 9.21 -7.90
CA PRO A 158 17.15 10.38 -7.82
C PRO A 158 16.75 10.67 -6.36
N ASN A 159 16.72 11.95 -5.96
CA ASN A 159 16.33 12.37 -4.61
C ASN A 159 14.98 11.79 -4.18
N GLY A 160 14.00 11.77 -5.10
CA GLY A 160 12.68 11.18 -4.83
C GLY A 160 12.74 9.68 -4.56
N THR A 161 13.61 8.93 -5.25
CA THR A 161 13.80 7.49 -4.98
C THR A 161 14.51 7.27 -3.65
N MET A 162 15.52 8.08 -3.32
CA MET A 162 16.21 8.01 -2.02
C MET A 162 15.24 8.30 -0.86
N TRP A 163 14.39 9.32 -1.01
CA TRP A 163 13.35 9.63 -0.03
C TRP A 163 12.40 8.45 0.17
N ARG A 164 11.96 7.78 -0.91
CA ARG A 164 11.11 6.57 -0.80
C ARG A 164 11.80 5.44 -0.05
N CYS A 165 13.09 5.21 -0.28
CA CYS A 165 13.85 4.17 0.42
C CYS A 165 13.89 4.43 1.93
N LYS A 166 14.17 5.67 2.34
CA LYS A 166 14.12 6.07 3.75
C LYS A 166 12.73 5.95 4.35
N LYS A 167 11.71 6.38 3.62
CA LYS A 167 10.33 6.28 4.08
C LYS A 167 9.87 4.83 4.20
N ALA A 168 10.29 3.95 3.29
CA ALA A 168 10.05 2.53 3.38
C ALA A 168 10.72 1.94 4.64
N TYR A 169 11.97 2.30 4.92
CA TYR A 169 12.65 1.90 6.16
C TYR A 169 11.86 2.32 7.42
N GLU A 170 11.43 3.58 7.49
CA GLU A 170 10.62 4.08 8.62
C GLU A 170 9.33 3.26 8.80
N ILE A 171 8.60 3.03 7.70
CA ILE A 171 7.32 2.30 7.72
C ILE A 171 7.52 0.85 8.14
N VAL A 172 8.47 0.14 7.53
CA VAL A 172 8.72 -1.27 7.85
C VAL A 172 9.23 -1.42 9.28
N SER A 173 10.09 -0.50 9.75
CA SER A 173 10.59 -0.50 11.13
C SER A 173 9.49 -0.30 12.16
N GLU A 174 8.55 0.60 11.89
CA GLU A 174 7.41 0.83 12.78
C GLU A 174 6.47 -0.39 12.79
N LEU A 175 6.08 -0.87 11.60
CA LEU A 175 5.10 -1.95 11.46
C LEU A 175 5.63 -3.32 11.88
N MET A 176 6.94 -3.60 11.78
CA MET A 176 7.46 -4.88 12.27
C MET A 176 7.28 -5.02 13.78
N GLY A 177 7.20 -3.91 14.52
CA GLY A 177 7.01 -3.94 15.98
C GLY A 177 5.72 -4.63 16.41
N GLU A 178 4.72 -4.63 15.54
CA GLU A 178 3.42 -5.30 15.72
C GLU A 178 3.52 -6.83 15.48
N LEU A 179 4.56 -7.29 14.79
CA LEU A 179 4.74 -8.66 14.35
C LEU A 179 5.78 -9.44 15.18
N LYS A 180 6.10 -8.97 16.40
CA LYS A 180 7.12 -9.59 17.27
C LYS A 180 6.92 -11.08 17.56
N GLY A 181 5.66 -11.53 17.60
CA GLY A 181 5.31 -12.93 17.83
C GLY A 181 5.28 -13.79 16.56
N HIS A 182 5.45 -13.18 15.38
CA HIS A 182 5.29 -13.85 14.10
C HIS A 182 6.49 -14.75 13.76
N ASN A 183 6.25 -15.89 13.10
CA ASN A 183 7.29 -16.89 12.79
C ASN A 183 8.42 -16.33 11.90
N ARG A 184 8.10 -15.38 11.02
CA ARG A 184 9.02 -14.68 10.11
C ARG A 184 9.54 -13.35 10.67
N TYR A 185 9.33 -13.05 11.95
CA TYR A 185 9.77 -11.80 12.55
C TYR A 185 11.28 -11.56 12.42
N ARG A 186 12.09 -12.62 12.54
CA ARG A 186 13.54 -12.54 12.35
C ARG A 186 13.93 -12.13 10.93
N GLU A 187 13.22 -12.66 9.92
CA GLU A 187 13.45 -12.31 8.51
C GLU A 187 13.16 -10.82 8.26
N LEU A 188 12.13 -10.27 8.91
CA LEU A 188 11.83 -8.83 8.87
C LEU A 188 12.97 -8.00 9.47
N ILE A 189 13.49 -8.39 10.64
CA ILE A 189 14.63 -7.71 11.26
C ILE A 189 15.83 -7.68 10.31
N ASP A 190 16.24 -8.86 9.82
CA ASP A 190 17.41 -8.99 8.95
C ASP A 190 17.24 -8.13 7.68
N THR A 191 16.03 -8.13 7.11
CA THR A 191 15.72 -7.32 5.90
C THR A 191 15.78 -5.82 6.20
N VAL A 192 15.27 -5.37 7.35
CA VAL A 192 15.32 -3.95 7.75
C VAL A 192 16.75 -3.49 8.03
N GLU A 193 17.59 -4.33 8.64
CA GLU A 193 19.01 -4.04 8.85
C GLU A 193 19.76 -3.87 7.53
N VAL A 194 19.49 -4.75 6.54
CA VAL A 194 20.06 -4.61 5.20
C VAL A 194 19.63 -3.31 4.54
N LEU A 195 18.34 -2.96 4.64
CA LEU A 195 17.80 -1.73 4.09
C LEU A 195 18.47 -0.49 4.70
N ASP A 196 18.59 -0.41 6.03
CA ASP A 196 19.26 0.68 6.75
C ASP A 196 20.74 0.80 6.36
N HIS A 197 21.45 -0.32 6.35
CA HIS A 197 22.86 -0.36 5.96
C HIS A 197 23.09 0.19 4.55
N LEU A 198 22.26 -0.22 3.59
CA LEU A 198 22.34 0.25 2.21
C LEU A 198 21.99 1.74 2.07
N ILE A 199 21.02 2.24 2.85
CA ILE A 199 20.72 3.67 2.93
C ILE A 199 21.98 4.44 3.34
N GLY A 200 22.61 4.08 4.46
CA GLY A 200 23.81 4.77 4.96
C GLY A 200 24.99 4.71 4.00
N LYS A 201 25.16 3.57 3.30
CA LYS A 201 26.22 3.39 2.29
C LYS A 201 26.01 4.29 1.08
N VAL A 202 24.80 4.33 0.52
CA VAL A 202 24.47 5.17 -0.65
C VAL A 202 24.58 6.65 -0.29
N GLU A 203 24.13 7.07 0.90
CA GLU A 203 24.30 8.46 1.34
C GLU A 203 25.77 8.88 1.44
N THR A 204 26.63 7.98 1.93
CA THR A 204 28.07 8.24 2.02
C THR A 204 28.69 8.42 0.63
N ILE A 205 28.27 7.61 -0.35
CA ILE A 205 28.72 7.74 -1.75
C ILE A 205 28.30 9.11 -2.30
N LEU A 206 27.02 9.48 -2.17
CA LEU A 206 26.51 10.76 -2.68
C LEU A 206 27.17 11.97 -2.03
N LYS A 207 27.46 11.92 -0.73
CA LYS A 207 28.20 13.00 -0.02
C LYS A 207 29.62 13.16 -0.53
N ARG A 208 30.32 12.05 -0.80
CA ARG A 208 31.69 12.09 -1.32
C ARG A 208 31.74 12.69 -2.72
N GLU A 209 30.78 12.38 -3.57
CA GLU A 209 30.73 12.93 -4.93
C GLU A 209 30.40 14.42 -4.96
N LYS A 210 29.51 14.90 -4.08
CA LYS A 210 29.24 16.34 -3.94
C LYS A 210 30.44 17.16 -3.47
N ASN A 211 31.39 16.55 -2.74
CA ASN A 211 32.61 17.22 -2.29
C ASN A 211 33.71 17.22 -3.36
N LEU A 212 33.50 16.54 -4.49
CA LEU A 212 34.43 16.47 -5.63
C LEU A 212 33.99 17.35 -6.81
N GLU A 213 32.78 17.92 -6.76
CA GLU A 213 32.25 18.94 -7.69
C GLU A 213 32.56 20.35 -7.18
#